data_AF-A0A968DA68-F1
#
_entry.id   AF-A0A968DA68-F1
#
_cell.length_a   1.000
_cell.length_b   1.000
_cell.length_c   1.000
_cell.angle_alpha   90.00
_cell.angle_beta   90.00
_cell.angle_gamma   90.00
#
_symmetry.space_group_name_H-M   'P 1'
#
loop_
_entity.id
_entity.type
_entity.pdbx_description
1 polymer ?
#
loop_
_entity_poly.entity_id
_entity_poly.type
_entity_poly.pdbx_seq_one_letter_code
_entity_poly.pdbx_strand_id
1 'polypeptide(L)' 'NTEAYDEFGSTLSLSRDGRLLAIGARGEDSGATGIDGDQTDNSVTEAGAVYLFRF' A
#
# COMPACT_ATOMS: atom_id res chain seq x y z
N ASN A 1 -5.56 4.53 -3.17
CA ASN A 1 -6.13 4.35 -1.83
C ASN A 1 -5.18 4.85 -0.75
N THR A 2 -5.22 6.12 -0.39
CA THR A 2 -4.47 6.63 0.77
C THR A 2 -5.39 7.54 1.57
N GLU A 3 -6.54 6.98 1.91
CA GLU A 3 -7.58 7.67 2.64
C GLU A 3 -7.12 7.93 4.08
N ALA A 4 -7.91 8.74 4.80
CA ALA A 4 -7.66 8.92 6.23
C ALA A 4 -7.83 7.57 6.93
N TYR A 5 -6.93 7.27 7.88
CA TYR A 5 -6.88 6.02 8.66
C TYR A 5 -6.28 4.79 7.96
N ASP A 6 -5.95 4.83 6.67
CA ASP A 6 -5.25 3.71 5.98
C ASP A 6 -3.81 3.48 6.48
N GLU A 7 -3.30 4.40 7.29
CA GLU A 7 -1.95 4.35 7.86
C GLU A 7 -0.85 4.24 6.79
N PHE A 8 -1.04 4.90 5.65
CA PHE A 8 -0.02 5.00 4.62
C PHE A 8 1.27 5.61 5.19
N GLY A 9 2.39 4.92 5.02
CA GLY A 9 3.66 5.31 5.63
C GLY A 9 3.89 4.76 7.03
N SER A 10 3.03 3.84 7.50
CA SER A 10 3.23 3.12 8.78
C SER A 10 4.53 2.33 8.82
N THR A 11 5.02 1.86 7.66
CA THR A 11 6.33 1.22 7.50
C THR A 11 6.93 1.55 6.14
N LEU A 12 8.27 1.62 6.08
CA LEU A 12 9.02 1.92 4.88
C LEU A 12 10.20 0.95 4.73
N SER A 13 10.46 0.53 3.50
CA SER A 13 11.67 -0.23 3.14
C SER A 13 12.23 0.25 1.81
N LEU A 14 13.51 0.59 1.79
CA LEU A 14 14.23 0.98 0.59
C LEU A 14 15.16 -0.16 0.15
N SER A 15 15.09 -0.51 -1.12
CA SER A 15 16.06 -1.39 -1.76
C SER A 15 17.48 -0.87 -1.63
N ARG A 16 18.46 -1.78 -1.60
CA ARG A 16 19.88 -1.44 -1.41
C ARG A 16 20.42 -0.45 -2.46
N ASP A 17 19.90 -0.51 -3.68
CA ASP A 17 20.29 0.35 -4.78
C ASP A 17 19.51 1.67 -4.84
N GLY A 18 18.55 1.87 -3.93
CA GLY A 18 17.76 3.09 -3.79
C GLY A 18 16.67 3.28 -4.85
N ARG A 19 16.40 2.28 -5.69
CA ARG A 19 15.49 2.43 -6.85
C ARG A 19 14.07 1.97 -6.61
N LEU A 20 13.85 1.20 -5.54
CA LEU A 20 12.54 0.69 -5.15
C LEU A 20 12.28 1.03 -3.69
N LEU A 21 11.20 1.77 -3.47
CA LEU A 21 10.65 2.08 -2.15
C LEU A 21 9.33 1.31 -1.98
N ALA A 22 9.23 0.53 -0.91
CA ALA A 22 7.99 -0.08 -0.46
C ALA A 22 7.44 0.69 0.73
N ILE A 23 6.15 1.04 0.67
CA ILE A 23 5.43 1.77 1.71
C ILE A 23 4.23 0.94 2.15
N GLY A 24 4.13 0.66 3.45
CA GLY A 24 2.97 -0.05 4.01
C GLY A 24 1.83 0.91 4.37
N ALA A 25 0.60 0.44 4.16
CA ALA A 25 -0.65 1.06 4.57
C ALA A 25 -1.48 -0.03 5.26
N ARG A 26 -1.19 -0.31 6.54
CA ARG A 26 -1.75 -1.49 7.23
C ARG A 26 -3.24 -1.39 7.51
N GLY A 27 -3.81 -0.19 7.50
CA GLY A 27 -5.23 0.05 7.72
C GLY A 27 -6.01 0.21 6.41
N GLU A 28 -5.38 -0.01 5.26
CA GLU A 28 -6.04 0.17 3.96
C GLU A 28 -7.14 -0.87 3.75
N ASP A 29 -8.30 -0.41 3.32
CA ASP A 29 -9.44 -1.24 2.97
C ASP A 29 -9.31 -1.67 1.50
N SER A 30 -9.29 -2.97 1.20
CA SER A 30 -9.38 -3.47 -0.17
C SER A 30 -9.63 -4.97 -0.30
N GLY A 31 -10.49 -5.35 -1.24
CA GLY A 31 -10.65 -6.74 -1.70
C GLY A 31 -9.70 -7.11 -2.84
N ALA A 32 -8.85 -6.19 -3.30
CA ALA A 32 -7.95 -6.42 -4.41
C ALA A 32 -6.85 -7.43 -4.05
N THR A 33 -6.58 -8.37 -4.95
CA THR A 33 -5.47 -9.33 -4.81
C THR A 33 -4.47 -9.18 -5.95
N GLY A 34 -3.19 -9.36 -5.66
CA GLY A 34 -2.12 -9.27 -6.65
C GLY A 34 -1.54 -7.86 -6.77
N ILE A 35 -0.96 -7.56 -7.93
CA ILE A 35 -0.31 -6.27 -8.23
C ILE A 35 -1.23 -5.49 -9.18
N ASP A 36 -1.31 -4.17 -9.01
CA ASP A 36 -2.13 -3.27 -9.83
C ASP A 36 -3.64 -3.58 -9.80
N GLY A 37 -4.15 -3.96 -8.62
CA GLY A 37 -5.59 -4.11 -8.38
C GLY A 37 -6.35 -2.77 -8.36
N ASP A 38 -7.67 -2.85 -8.21
CA ASP A 38 -8.52 -1.66 -8.12
C ASP A 38 -8.23 -0.87 -6.83
N GLN A 39 -7.60 0.29 -6.97
CA GLN A 39 -7.23 1.15 -5.84
C GLN A 39 -8.39 1.97 -5.26
N THR A 40 -9.62 1.76 -5.77
CA THR A 40 -10.86 2.36 -5.25
C THR A 40 -11.74 1.34 -4.54
N ASP A 41 -11.33 0.08 -4.52
CA ASP A 41 -12.03 -0.98 -3.80
C ASP A 41 -11.77 -0.83 -2.29
N ASN A 42 -12.82 -0.51 -1.53
CA ASN A 42 -12.85 -0.44 -0.07
C ASN A 42 -13.78 -1.53 0.51
N SER A 43 -13.95 -2.66 -0.17
CA SER A 43 -14.94 -3.69 0.18
C SER A 43 -14.54 -4.59 1.37
N VAL A 44 -13.27 -4.58 1.77
CA VAL A 44 -12.74 -5.38 2.89
C VAL A 44 -11.99 -4.49 3.86
N THR A 45 -12.49 -4.40 5.09
CA THR A 45 -11.96 -3.52 6.13
C THR A 45 -10.58 -3.96 6.64
N GLU A 46 -9.65 -3.00 6.74
CA GLU A 46 -8.29 -3.12 7.28
C GLU A 46 -7.51 -4.32 6.68
N ALA A 47 -7.69 -4.58 5.38
CA ALA A 47 -7.02 -5.67 4.67
C ALA A 47 -5.51 -5.45 4.56
N GLY A 48 -5.12 -4.17 4.44
CA GLY A 48 -3.75 -3.71 4.35
C GLY A 48 -3.18 -3.78 2.92
N ALA A 49 -2.36 -2.79 2.58
CA ALA A 49 -1.71 -2.69 1.28
C ALA A 49 -0.21 -2.35 1.36
N VAL A 50 0.50 -2.65 0.27
CA VAL A 50 1.89 -2.21 0.04
C VAL A 50 1.98 -1.47 -1.29
N TYR A 51 2.49 -0.25 -1.22
CA TYR A 51 2.72 0.61 -2.38
C TYR A 51 4.19 0.58 -2.79
N LEU A 52 4.46 0.35 -4.08
CA LEU A 52 5.80 0.31 -4.64
C LEU A 52 6.06 1.52 -5.53
N PHE A 53 7.10 2.29 -5.20
CA PHE A 53 7.58 3.43 -5.99
C PHE A 53 8.94 3.10 -6.59
N ARG A 54 9.10 3.38 -7.89
CA ARG A 54 10.34 3.19 -8.62
C ARG A 54 10.94 4.56 -9.01
N PHE A 55 12.25 4.70 -8.83
CA PHE A 55 13.02 5.91 -9.15
C PHE A 55 14.14 5.62 -10.14
#